data_AF-A0A2U2P9S4-F1
#
_entry.id   AF-A0A2U2P9S4-F1
#
_cell.length_a   1.000
_cell.length_b   1.000
_cell.length_c   1.000
_cell.angle_alpha   90.00
_cell.angle_beta   90.00
_cell.angle_gamma   90.00
#
_symmetry.space_group_name_H-M   'P 1'
#
loop_
_entity.id
_entity.type
_entity.pdbx_description
1 polymer ?
#
loop_
_entity_poly.entity_id
_entity_poly.type
_entity_poly.pdbx_seq_one_letter_code
_entity_poly.pdbx_strand_id
1 'polypeptide(L)'
;MIRKDFIEAEIQKLAQVLAKILRLKNDGNVDDAKELSSQTIVDSFGLTEDELDSLSPEEFTDRLREQKYSAEKLDMLAQFLFESVYPFEETDETFAALNKTAAILNLLETDYHQQSLQNISKREQIDKFLNNRQYE
;
A
#
# COMPACT_ATOMS: atom_id res chain seq x y z
N MET A 1 -11.40 -17.66 19.22
CA MET A 1 -12.64 -17.16 18.60
C MET A 1 -12.59 -15.65 18.49
N ILE A 2 -12.85 -14.87 19.56
CA ILE A 2 -13.01 -13.40 19.51
C ILE A 2 -11.92 -12.63 18.72
N ARG A 3 -10.63 -12.91 18.93
CA ARG A 3 -9.55 -12.16 18.25
C ARG A 3 -9.43 -12.48 16.75
N LYS A 4 -9.66 -13.73 16.35
CA LYS A 4 -9.56 -14.16 14.95
C LYS A 4 -10.72 -13.57 14.15
N ASP A 5 -11.93 -13.62 14.71
CA ASP A 5 -13.14 -13.07 14.10
C ASP A 5 -13.03 -11.55 13.92
N PHE A 6 -12.33 -10.86 14.85
CA PHE A 6 -12.09 -9.42 14.75
C PHE A 6 -11.13 -9.05 13.62
N ILE A 7 -10.03 -9.80 13.46
CA ILE A 7 -9.06 -9.59 12.36
C ILE A 7 -9.73 -9.86 11.02
N GLU A 8 -10.48 -10.96 10.90
CA GLU A 8 -11.21 -11.26 9.65
C GLU A 8 -12.22 -10.17 9.29
N ALA A 9 -12.96 -9.64 10.28
CA ALA A 9 -13.89 -8.53 10.06
C ALA A 9 -13.18 -7.24 9.64
N GLU A 10 -11.99 -6.97 10.18
CA GLU A 10 -11.16 -5.83 9.78
C GLU A 10 -10.68 -5.96 8.33
N ILE A 11 -10.11 -7.12 7.97
CA ILE A 11 -9.67 -7.39 6.59
C ILE A 11 -10.84 -7.30 5.61
N GLN A 12 -12.02 -7.80 5.97
CA GLN A 12 -13.21 -7.67 5.13
C GLN A 12 -13.63 -6.21 4.93
N LYS A 13 -13.55 -5.37 5.96
CA LYS A 13 -13.82 -3.93 5.83
C LYS A 13 -12.81 -3.27 4.91
N LEU A 14 -11.52 -3.56 5.07
CA LEU A 14 -10.48 -3.04 4.19
C LEU A 14 -10.71 -3.45 2.73
N ALA A 15 -11.06 -4.71 2.47
CA ALA A 15 -11.37 -5.19 1.13
C ALA A 15 -12.58 -4.47 0.51
N GLN A 16 -13.61 -4.17 1.31
CA GLN A 16 -14.77 -3.38 0.85
C GLN A 16 -14.39 -1.95 0.49
N VAL A 17 -13.53 -1.31 1.28
CA VAL A 17 -13.03 0.04 1.00
C VAL A 17 -12.17 0.04 -0.26
N LEU A 18 -11.28 -0.93 -0.43
CA LEU A 18 -10.47 -1.08 -1.64
C LEU A 18 -11.35 -1.27 -2.89
N ALA A 19 -12.39 -2.11 -2.80
CA ALA A 19 -13.34 -2.28 -3.91
C ALA A 19 -14.05 -0.95 -4.26
N LYS A 20 -14.38 -0.13 -3.26
CA LYS A 20 -14.95 1.21 -3.48
C LYS A 20 -13.95 2.14 -4.18
N ILE A 21 -12.68 2.14 -3.78
CA ILE A 21 -11.61 2.93 -4.43
C ILE A 21 -11.47 2.54 -5.91
N LEU A 22 -11.36 1.25 -6.19
CA LEU A 22 -11.24 0.76 -7.57
C LEU A 22 -12.46 1.12 -8.43
N ARG A 23 -13.66 1.08 -7.84
CA ARG A 23 -14.87 1.54 -8.51
C ARG A 23 -14.83 3.04 -8.81
N LEU A 24 -14.44 3.87 -7.85
CA LEU A 24 -14.31 5.33 -8.06
C LEU A 24 -13.37 5.65 -9.22
N LYS A 25 -12.23 4.95 -9.31
CA LYS A 25 -11.30 5.09 -10.44
C LYS A 25 -11.93 4.69 -11.77
N ASN A 26 -12.65 3.57 -11.82
CA ASN A 26 -13.35 3.14 -13.03
C ASN A 26 -14.44 4.11 -13.47
N ASP A 27 -15.08 4.78 -12.50
CA ASP A 27 -16.10 5.80 -12.75
C ASP A 27 -15.49 7.18 -13.11
N GLY A 28 -14.15 7.29 -13.15
CA GLY A 28 -13.42 8.53 -13.48
C GLY A 28 -13.16 9.47 -12.31
N ASN A 29 -13.60 9.12 -11.10
CA ASN A 29 -13.41 9.91 -9.88
C ASN A 29 -12.06 9.57 -9.23
N VAL A 30 -10.97 9.89 -9.94
CA VAL A 30 -9.61 9.50 -9.53
C VAL A 30 -9.17 10.21 -8.25
N ASP A 31 -9.45 11.51 -8.12
CA ASP A 31 -9.03 12.29 -6.95
C ASP A 31 -9.71 11.80 -5.67
N ASP A 32 -11.04 11.55 -5.71
CA ASP A 32 -11.79 10.94 -4.61
C ASP A 32 -11.23 9.57 -4.21
N ALA A 33 -10.75 8.80 -5.20
CA ALA A 33 -10.17 7.49 -4.95
C ALA A 33 -8.78 7.59 -4.29
N LYS A 34 -7.96 8.56 -4.71
CA LYS A 34 -6.66 8.86 -4.10
C LYS A 34 -6.85 9.33 -2.65
N GLU A 35 -7.75 10.30 -2.43
CA GLU A 35 -8.07 10.82 -1.09
C GLU A 35 -8.58 9.71 -0.15
N LEU A 36 -9.54 8.89 -0.61
CA LEU A 36 -10.05 7.78 0.18
C LEU A 36 -8.96 6.75 0.52
N SER A 37 -8.01 6.51 -0.40
CA SER A 37 -6.87 5.62 -0.15
C SER A 37 -5.98 6.18 0.96
N SER A 38 -5.56 7.44 0.84
CA SER A 38 -4.70 8.11 1.83
C SER A 38 -5.34 8.15 3.22
N GLN A 39 -6.62 8.55 3.29
CA GLN A 39 -7.36 8.55 4.55
C GLN A 39 -7.45 7.16 5.18
N THR A 40 -7.66 6.12 4.37
CA THR A 40 -7.72 4.73 4.85
C THR A 40 -6.38 4.26 5.42
N ILE A 41 -5.27 4.66 4.82
CA ILE A 41 -3.92 4.35 5.31
C ILE A 41 -3.75 4.91 6.72
N VAL A 42 -4.08 6.19 6.91
CA VAL A 42 -3.95 6.86 8.21
C VAL A 42 -4.85 6.22 9.26
N ASP A 43 -6.14 6.08 8.95
CA ASP A 43 -7.15 5.65 9.93
C ASP A 43 -7.05 4.17 10.32
N SER A 44 -6.74 3.29 9.36
CA SER A 44 -6.85 1.84 9.55
C SER A 44 -5.53 1.16 9.87
N PHE A 45 -4.41 1.81 9.54
CA PHE A 45 -3.08 1.28 9.81
C PHE A 45 -2.42 2.04 10.97
N GLY A 46 -2.86 3.24 11.33
CA GLY A 46 -2.21 4.01 12.40
C GLY A 46 -0.80 4.43 12.00
N LEU A 47 -0.66 4.78 10.72
CA LEU A 47 0.49 5.46 10.14
C LEU A 47 0.12 6.94 10.00
N THR A 48 1.07 7.81 10.27
CA THR A 48 0.90 9.26 10.06
C THR A 48 1.39 9.65 8.66
N GLU A 49 0.90 10.76 8.13
CA GLU A 49 1.41 11.33 6.87
C GLU A 49 2.93 11.56 6.94
N ASP A 50 3.42 12.08 8.07
CA ASP A 50 4.84 12.27 8.32
C ASP A 50 5.64 10.97 8.22
N GLU A 51 5.12 9.85 8.75
CA GLU A 51 5.76 8.53 8.59
C GLU A 51 5.73 8.04 7.13
N LEU A 52 4.69 8.37 6.37
CA LEU A 52 4.57 8.00 4.95
C LEU A 52 5.48 8.84 4.05
N ASP A 53 5.79 10.07 4.43
CA ASP A 53 6.61 10.97 3.63
C ASP A 53 8.09 10.89 4.00
N SER A 54 8.40 10.91 5.30
CA SER A 54 9.77 11.12 5.78
C SER A 54 10.57 9.83 5.98
N LEU A 55 9.92 8.72 6.32
CA LEU A 55 10.65 7.48 6.59
C LEU A 55 11.28 6.93 5.32
N SER A 56 12.54 6.53 5.41
CA SER A 56 13.17 5.70 4.39
C SER A 56 12.44 4.35 4.27
N PRO A 57 12.58 3.63 3.15
CA PRO A 57 11.98 2.31 3.02
C PRO A 57 12.40 1.30 4.10
N GLU A 58 13.64 1.41 4.61
CA GLU A 58 14.16 0.57 5.68
C GLU A 58 13.50 0.90 7.03
N GLU A 59 13.49 2.18 7.42
CA GLU A 59 12.84 2.64 8.66
C GLU A 59 11.34 2.33 8.65
N PHE A 60 10.69 2.50 7.49
CA PHE A 60 9.28 2.15 7.31
C PHE A 60 9.05 0.64 7.50
N THR A 61 9.94 -0.21 6.99
CA THR A 61 9.83 -1.67 7.16
C THR A 61 9.96 -2.06 8.63
N ASP A 62 10.90 -1.46 9.37
CA ASP A 62 11.07 -1.71 10.79
C ASP A 62 9.85 -1.25 11.59
N ARG A 63 9.29 -0.09 11.24
CA ARG A 63 8.04 0.41 11.81
C ARG A 63 6.88 -0.58 11.62
N LEU A 64 6.76 -1.20 10.44
CA LEU A 64 5.74 -2.22 10.18
C LEU A 64 5.96 -3.50 10.99
N ARG A 65 7.21 -3.91 11.21
CA ARG A 65 7.55 -5.05 12.07
C ARG A 65 7.17 -4.81 13.52
N GLU A 66 7.35 -3.60 14.03
CA GLU A 66 6.92 -3.21 15.38
C GLU A 66 5.39 -3.29 15.55
N GLN A 67 4.64 -2.90 14.50
CA GLN A 67 3.18 -2.96 14.49
C GLN A 67 2.61 -4.38 14.43
N LYS A 68 3.42 -5.38 14.04
CA LYS A 68 3.04 -6.79 13.99
C LYS A 68 1.77 -7.06 13.17
N TYR A 69 1.64 -6.39 12.02
CA TYR A 69 0.54 -6.68 11.10
C TYR A 69 0.58 -8.12 10.59
N SER A 70 -0.59 -8.68 10.29
CA SER A 70 -0.67 -9.95 9.56
C SER A 70 -0.28 -9.76 8.09
N ALA A 71 0.02 -10.86 7.40
CA ALA A 71 0.33 -10.82 5.98
C ALA A 71 -0.82 -10.21 5.15
N GLU A 72 -2.07 -10.53 5.49
CA GLU A 72 -3.25 -9.99 4.80
C GLU A 72 -3.38 -8.48 5.03
N LYS A 73 -3.09 -8.00 6.24
CA LYS A 73 -3.13 -6.56 6.53
C LYS A 73 -2.02 -5.81 5.79
N LEU A 74 -0.81 -6.38 5.74
CA LEU A 74 0.30 -5.83 4.94
C LEU A 74 -0.03 -5.81 3.45
N ASP A 75 -0.64 -6.87 2.92
CA ASP A 75 -1.08 -6.92 1.53
C ASP A 75 -2.06 -5.79 1.22
N MET A 76 -3.08 -5.61 2.08
CA MET A 76 -4.01 -4.49 1.95
C MET A 76 -3.31 -3.13 1.99
N LEU A 77 -2.36 -2.91 2.92
CA LEU A 77 -1.58 -1.67 2.98
C LEU A 77 -0.85 -1.38 1.67
N ALA A 78 -0.21 -2.40 1.08
CA ALA A 78 0.44 -2.27 -0.22
C ALA A 78 -0.55 -1.91 -1.34
N GLN A 79 -1.76 -2.48 -1.32
CA GLN A 79 -2.79 -2.08 -2.28
C GLN A 79 -3.18 -0.62 -2.10
N PHE A 80 -3.46 -0.15 -0.88
CA PHE A 80 -3.87 1.24 -0.64
C PHE A 80 -2.76 2.24 -1.00
N LEU A 81 -1.50 1.98 -0.64
CA LEU A 81 -0.38 2.86 -1.00
C LEU A 81 -0.16 2.95 -2.51
N PHE A 82 -0.33 1.84 -3.22
CA PHE A 82 -0.28 1.88 -4.68
C PHE A 82 -1.44 2.70 -5.24
N GLU A 83 -2.66 2.48 -4.73
CA GLU A 83 -3.84 3.15 -5.24
C GLU A 83 -3.88 4.64 -4.85
N SER A 84 -3.22 5.10 -3.78
CA SER A 84 -3.18 6.52 -3.42
C SER A 84 -2.44 7.38 -4.44
N VAL A 85 -1.51 6.78 -5.20
CA VAL A 85 -0.69 7.50 -6.18
C VAL A 85 -0.92 7.05 -7.62
N TYR A 86 -1.77 6.04 -7.87
CA TYR A 86 -2.09 5.59 -9.23
C TYR A 86 -3.26 6.41 -9.84
N PRO A 87 -3.16 6.92 -11.08
CA PRO A 87 -2.05 6.77 -12.02
C PRO A 87 -0.82 7.59 -11.60
N PHE A 88 0.37 7.02 -11.82
CA PHE A 88 1.63 7.57 -11.32
C PHE A 88 2.01 8.89 -11.99
N GLU A 89 2.51 9.81 -11.18
CA GLU A 89 3.04 11.11 -11.58
C GLU A 89 4.45 11.26 -11.01
N GLU A 90 5.32 12.03 -11.66
CA GLU A 90 6.71 12.23 -11.21
C GLU A 90 6.78 13.24 -10.06
N THR A 91 6.24 12.87 -8.91
CA THR A 91 6.25 13.64 -7.67
C THR A 91 7.01 12.90 -6.58
N ASP A 92 7.65 13.64 -5.67
CA ASP A 92 8.37 13.04 -4.53
C ASP A 92 7.45 12.13 -3.69
N GLU A 93 6.18 12.53 -3.52
CA GLU A 93 5.14 11.72 -2.88
C GLU A 93 4.92 10.38 -3.60
N THR A 94 4.80 10.39 -4.94
CA THR A 94 4.65 9.16 -5.72
C THR A 94 5.87 8.26 -5.55
N PHE A 95 7.08 8.82 -5.62
CA PHE A 95 8.29 8.03 -5.39
C PHE A 95 8.34 7.45 -3.97
N ALA A 96 7.98 8.22 -2.95
CA ALA A 96 7.95 7.76 -1.57
C ALA A 96 6.95 6.61 -1.38
N ALA A 97 5.71 6.77 -1.86
CA ALA A 97 4.65 5.78 -1.76
C ALA A 97 5.01 4.47 -2.51
N LEU A 98 5.58 4.57 -3.72
CA LEU A 98 5.96 3.39 -4.50
C LEU A 98 7.15 2.63 -3.92
N ASN A 99 8.16 3.33 -3.40
CA ASN A 99 9.28 2.69 -2.70
C ASN A 99 8.78 1.95 -1.44
N LYS A 100 7.87 2.57 -0.66
CA LYS A 100 7.25 1.93 0.51
C LYS A 100 6.37 0.75 0.12
N THR A 101 5.61 0.87 -0.97
CA THR A 101 4.85 -0.24 -1.55
C THR A 101 5.77 -1.40 -1.88
N ALA A 102 6.87 -1.15 -2.61
CA ALA A 102 7.85 -2.18 -2.97
C ALA A 102 8.50 -2.84 -1.74
N ALA A 103 8.76 -2.06 -0.68
CA ALA A 103 9.27 -2.56 0.59
C ALA A 103 8.27 -3.52 1.27
N ILE A 104 6.98 -3.18 1.31
CA ILE A 104 5.94 -4.08 1.84
C ILE A 104 5.86 -5.36 1.01
N LEU A 105 5.88 -5.25 -0.32
CA LEU A 105 5.85 -6.42 -1.19
C LEU A 105 7.06 -7.33 -0.96
N ASN A 106 8.24 -6.74 -0.69
CA ASN A 106 9.43 -7.51 -0.33
C ASN A 106 9.26 -8.18 1.04
N LEU A 107 8.75 -7.46 2.04
CA LEU A 107 8.47 -8.00 3.37
C LEU A 107 7.51 -9.19 3.31
N LEU A 108 6.44 -9.10 2.52
CA LEU A 108 5.48 -10.20 2.30
C LEU A 108 6.16 -11.44 1.72
N GLU A 109 7.08 -11.27 0.78
CA GLU A 109 7.80 -12.36 0.15
C GLU A 109 8.85 -12.99 1.08
N THR A 110 9.64 -12.16 1.77
CA THR A 110 10.79 -12.63 2.56
C THR A 110 10.37 -13.16 3.93
N ASP A 111 9.52 -12.44 4.64
CA ASP A 111 9.23 -12.71 6.05
C ASP A 111 7.94 -13.53 6.20
N TYR A 112 6.97 -13.35 5.29
CA TYR A 112 5.68 -14.04 5.32
C TYR A 112 5.53 -15.13 4.24
N HIS A 113 6.49 -15.25 3.31
CA HIS A 113 6.46 -16.21 2.20
C HIS A 113 5.17 -16.16 1.37
N GLN A 114 4.58 -14.97 1.24
CA GLN A 114 3.35 -14.73 0.50
C GLN A 114 3.64 -13.97 -0.80
N GLN A 115 3.28 -14.58 -1.92
CA GLN A 115 3.28 -13.95 -3.23
C GLN A 115 1.92 -14.11 -3.89
N SER A 116 1.48 -13.06 -4.58
CA SER A 116 0.27 -13.06 -5.40
C SER A 116 0.60 -12.54 -6.80
N LEU A 117 -0.15 -13.00 -7.80
CA LEU A 117 -0.03 -12.50 -9.17
C LEU A 117 -0.24 -10.98 -9.24
N GLN A 118 -1.12 -10.46 -8.39
CA GLN A 118 -1.38 -9.03 -8.27
C GLN A 118 -0.13 -8.29 -7.77
N ASN A 119 0.54 -8.80 -6.75
CA ASN A 119 1.75 -8.19 -6.19
C ASN A 119 2.92 -8.23 -7.18
N ILE A 120 3.06 -9.31 -7.94
CA ILE A 120 4.05 -9.42 -9.01
C ILE A 120 3.78 -8.35 -10.07
N SER A 121 2.53 -8.24 -10.56
CA SER A 121 2.17 -7.24 -11.56
C SER A 121 2.34 -5.80 -11.07
N LYS A 122 2.05 -5.52 -9.80
CA LYS A 122 2.29 -4.20 -9.19
C LYS A 122 3.78 -3.91 -9.06
N ARG A 123 4.59 -4.88 -8.65
CA ARG A 123 6.05 -4.75 -8.59
C ARG A 123 6.63 -4.40 -9.97
N GLU A 124 6.21 -5.11 -11.01
CA GLU A 124 6.65 -4.80 -12.38
C GLU A 124 6.31 -3.36 -12.81
N GLN A 125 5.11 -2.87 -12.44
CA GLN A 125 4.71 -1.49 -12.72
C GLN A 125 5.56 -0.47 -11.95
N ILE A 126 5.82 -0.73 -10.66
CA ILE A 126 6.67 0.09 -9.81
C ILE A 126 8.09 0.13 -10.39
N ASP A 127 8.69 -1.04 -10.65
CA ASP A 127 10.05 -1.14 -11.16
C ASP A 127 10.18 -0.42 -12.51
N LYS A 128 9.20 -0.56 -13.40
CA LYS A 128 9.19 0.15 -14.69
C LYS A 128 9.15 1.67 -14.49
N PHE A 129 8.32 2.16 -13.58
CA PHE A 129 8.21 3.60 -13.31
C PHE A 129 9.48 4.15 -12.65
N LEU A 130 10.00 3.48 -11.62
CA LEU A 130 11.20 3.92 -10.89
C LEU A 130 12.47 3.84 -11.75
N ASN A 131 12.61 2.83 -12.62
CA ASN A 131 13.78 2.69 -13.47
C ASN A 131 13.79 3.66 -14.66
N ASN A 132 12.64 4.18 -15.11
CA ASN A 132 12.62 5.21 -16.15
C ASN A 132 13.37 6.48 -15.73
N ARG A 133 13.40 6.80 -14.42
CA ARG A 133 14.17 7.92 -13.86
C ARG A 133 15.69 7.69 -13.87
N GLN A 134 16.18 6.46 -13.96
CA GLN A 134 17.63 6.18 -13.97
C GLN A 134 18.33 6.59 -15.27
N TYR A 135 17.58 7.02 -16.29
CA TYR A 135 18.09 7.40 -17.60
C TYR A 135 18.00 8.90 -17.91
N GLU A 136 17.66 9.74 -16.93
CA GLU A 136 17.68 11.21 -17.01
C GLU A 136 18.74 11.81 -16.09
#